data_AF-L1M3N8-F1
#
_entry.id   AF-L1M3N8-F1
#
_cell.length_a   1.000
_cell.length_b   1.000
_cell.length_c   1.000
_cell.angle_alpha   90.00
_cell.angle_beta   90.00
_cell.angle_gamma   90.00
#
_symmetry.space_group_name_H-M   'P 1'
#
loop_
_entity.id
_entity.type
_entity.pdbx_description
1 polymer ?
#
loop_
_entity_poly.entity_id
_entity_poly.type
_entity_poly.pdbx_seq_one_letter_code
_entity_poly.pdbx_strand_id
1 'polypeptide(L)' 'MTKRLSFSLDLNANDFDALQAVLANPRVVAAAVAPGDPWENARIVDVLVEMAESVAAAMKPAVGAQLSD' A
#
# COMPACT_ATOMS: atom_id res chain seq x y z
N MET A 1 4.13 -12.44 16.27
CA MET A 1 2.90 -12.97 15.63
C MET A 1 2.59 -12.11 14.43
N THR A 2 2.34 -12.70 13.26
CA THR A 2 1.99 -11.97 12.04
C THR A 2 0.57 -12.31 11.64
N LYS A 3 -0.22 -11.32 11.27
CA LYS A 3 -1.58 -11.50 10.74
C LYS A 3 -1.59 -11.10 9.28
N ARG A 4 -2.11 -11.96 8.41
CA ARG A 4 -2.35 -11.62 7.00
C ARG A 4 -3.77 -11.10 6.87
N LEU A 5 -3.91 -9.93 6.27
CA LEU A 5 -5.21 -9.32 5.96
C LEU A 5 -5.43 -9.38 4.44
N SER A 6 -6.70 -9.50 4.03
CA SER A 6 -7.13 -9.37 2.65
C SER A 6 -8.29 -8.39 2.64
N PHE A 7 -8.17 -7.33 1.84
CA PHE A 7 -9.18 -6.30 1.70
C PHE A 7 -9.52 -6.06 0.23
N SER A 8 -10.79 -5.83 -0.05
CA SER A 8 -11.27 -5.35 -1.35
C SER A 8 -11.60 -3.87 -1.21
N LEU A 9 -11.01 -3.05 -2.08
CA LEU A 9 -11.24 -1.61 -2.12
C LEU A 9 -11.85 -1.25 -3.46
N ASP A 10 -13.08 -0.72 -3.43
CA ASP A 10 -13.72 -0.13 -4.60
C ASP A 10 -13.36 1.36 -4.63
N LEU A 11 -12.39 1.72 -5.47
CA LEU A 11 -11.88 3.09 -5.57
C LEU A 11 -12.25 3.67 -6.93
N ASN A 12 -12.75 4.91 -6.94
CA ASN A 12 -12.79 5.67 -8.18
C ASN A 12 -11.38 6.21 -8.51
N ALA A 13 -11.21 6.83 -9.68
CA ALA A 13 -9.91 7.35 -10.12
C ALA A 13 -9.29 8.35 -9.12
N ASN A 14 -10.08 9.25 -8.53
CA ASN A 14 -9.58 10.24 -7.59
C ASN A 14 -9.12 9.60 -6.28
N ASP A 15 -9.88 8.64 -5.77
CA ASP A 15 -9.54 7.93 -4.53
C ASP A 15 -8.31 7.03 -4.73
N PHE A 16 -8.17 6.47 -5.94
CA PHE A 16 -7.00 5.71 -6.32
C PHE A 16 -5.74 6.58 -6.42
N ASP A 17 -5.84 7.76 -7.06
CA ASP A 17 -4.74 8.74 -7.11
C ASP A 17 -4.36 9.21 -5.70
N ALA A 18 -5.34 9.44 -4.84
CA ALA A 18 -5.11 9.79 -3.44
C ALA A 18 -4.36 8.66 -2.68
N LEU A 19 -4.75 7.40 -2.89
CA LEU A 19 -4.05 6.26 -2.31
C LEU A 19 -2.61 6.17 -2.81
N GLN A 20 -2.38 6.37 -4.11
CA GLN A 20 -1.03 6.40 -4.68
C GLN A 20 -0.18 7.52 -4.07
N ALA A 21 -0.74 8.71 -3.89
CA ALA A 21 -0.04 9.84 -3.29
C ALA A 21 0.38 9.55 -1.83
N VAL A 22 -0.49 8.93 -1.04
CA VAL A 22 -0.17 8.49 0.33
C VAL A 22 0.98 7.47 0.33
N LEU A 23 0.92 6.48 -0.56
CA LEU A 23 1.89 5.38 -0.62
C LEU A 23 3.21 5.77 -1.31
N ALA A 24 3.27 6.88 -2.05
CA ALA A 24 4.47 7.35 -2.74
C ALA A 24 5.57 7.82 -1.76
N ASN A 25 5.21 8.27 -0.56
CA ASN A 25 6.19 8.67 0.45
C ASN A 25 5.81 8.22 1.88
N PRO A 26 6.00 6.92 2.20
CA PRO A 26 5.65 6.35 3.50
C PRO A 26 6.29 7.05 4.69
N ARG A 27 7.52 7.57 4.53
CA ARG A 27 8.25 8.26 5.61
C ARG A 27 7.61 9.58 5.99
N VAL A 28 7.09 10.33 5.02
CA VAL A 28 6.41 11.59 5.30
C VAL A 28 5.11 11.34 6.04
N VAL A 29 4.35 10.32 5.64
CA VAL A 29 3.12 9.91 6.34
C VAL A 29 3.43 9.45 7.76
N ALA A 30 4.43 8.59 7.95
CA ALA A 30 4.84 8.12 9.28
C ALA A 30 5.32 9.26 10.18
N ALA A 31 6.06 10.24 9.64
CA ALA A 31 6.52 11.41 10.38
C ALA A 31 5.35 12.31 10.82
N ALA A 32 4.27 12.37 10.04
CA ALA A 32 3.06 13.10 10.41
C ALA A 32 2.23 12.38 11.49
N VAL A 33 2.18 11.04 11.45
CA VAL A 33 1.37 10.23 12.38
C VAL A 33 2.07 10.00 13.72
N ALA A 34 3.38 9.71 13.71
CA ALA A 34 4.17 9.41 14.90
C ALA A 34 5.45 10.28 14.97
N PRO A 35 5.33 11.60 15.13
CA PRO A 35 6.48 12.52 15.09
C PRO A 35 7.47 12.36 16.25
N GLY A 36 7.01 11.81 17.39
CA GLY A 36 7.80 11.68 18.62
C GLY A 36 8.16 10.25 19.01
N ASP A 37 7.70 9.25 18.26
CA ASP A 37 7.98 7.84 18.54
C ASP A 37 8.70 7.21 17.33
N PRO A 38 10.04 7.06 17.39
CA PRO A 38 10.80 6.49 16.28
C PRO A 38 10.47 5.02 16.01
N TRP A 39 9.97 4.28 17.01
CA TRP A 39 9.61 2.87 16.85
C TRP A 39 8.24 2.73 16.20
N GLU A 40 7.27 3.56 16.59
CA GLU A 40 5.97 3.63 15.91
C GLU A 40 6.12 4.17 14.49
N ASN A 41 6.96 5.18 14.27
CA ASN A 41 7.30 5.68 12.95
C ASN A 41 7.82 4.57 12.04
N ALA A 42 8.81 3.79 12.49
CA ALA A 42 9.35 2.66 11.73
C ALA A 42 8.27 1.63 11.38
N ARG A 43 7.41 1.27 12.34
CA ARG A 43 6.29 0.34 12.10
C ARG A 43 5.30 0.85 11.06
N ILE A 44 4.98 2.15 11.09
CA ILE A 44 4.08 2.76 10.10
C ILE A 44 4.73 2.74 8.71
N VAL A 45 6.02 3.05 8.61
CA VAL A 45 6.76 2.97 7.34
C VAL A 45 6.67 1.55 6.78
N ASP A 46 6.94 0.53 7.60
CA ASP A 46 6.91 -0.87 7.15
C ASP A 46 5.52 -1.28 6.62
N VAL A 47 4.44 -0.91 7.33
CA VAL A 47 3.06 -1.18 6.89
C VAL A 47 2.75 -0.49 5.56
N LEU A 48 3.11 0.78 5.42
CA LEU A 48 2.85 1.54 4.21
C LEU A 48 3.68 1.04 3.01
N VAL A 49 4.89 0.54 3.24
CA VAL A 49 5.70 -0.13 2.21
C VAL A 49 5.03 -1.43 1.76
N GLU A 50 4.57 -2.27 2.69
CA GLU A 50 3.87 -3.52 2.35
C GLU A 50 2.56 -3.25 1.57
N MET A 51 1.83 -2.18 1.94
CA MET A 51 0.65 -1.73 1.21
C MET A 51 1.01 -1.24 -0.20
N ALA A 52 2.08 -0.46 -0.36
CA ALA A 52 2.54 0.03 -1.66
C ALA A 52 2.91 -1.13 -2.59
N GLU A 53 3.62 -2.14 -2.07
CA GLU A 53 3.97 -3.35 -2.83
C GLU A 53 2.72 -4.15 -3.23
N SER A 54 1.76 -4.30 -2.33
CA SER A 54 0.51 -5.02 -2.58
C SER A 54 -0.34 -4.32 -3.64
N VAL A 55 -0.46 -2.99 -3.58
CA VAL A 55 -1.17 -2.18 -4.58
C VAL A 55 -0.45 -2.27 -5.93
N ALA A 56 0.87 -2.14 -5.97
CA ALA A 56 1.66 -2.29 -7.20
C ALA A 56 1.51 -3.69 -7.82
N ALA A 57 1.44 -4.74 -7.00
CA ALA A 57 1.19 -6.10 -7.46
C ALA A 57 -0.21 -6.28 -8.06
N ALA A 58 -1.23 -5.67 -7.45
CA ALA A 58 -2.60 -5.69 -7.97
C ALA A 58 -2.75 -4.88 -9.28
N MET A 59 -1.93 -3.86 -9.48
CA MET A 59 -1.90 -3.05 -10.71
C MET A 59 -1.17 -3.71 -11.87
N LYS A 60 -0.25 -4.65 -11.61
CA LYS A 60 0.42 -5.36 -12.68
C LYS A 60 -0.64 -6.13 -13.48
N PRO A 61 -0.72 -5.95 -14.81
CA PRO A 61 -1.64 -6.75 -15.61
C PRO A 61 -1.36 -8.22 -15.34
N ALA A 62 -2.42 -9.02 -15.19
CA ALA A 62 -2.32 -10.47 -15.08
C ALA A 62 -1.75 -11.03 -16.39
N VAL A 63 -0.42 -11.01 -16.53
CA VAL A 63 0.28 -11.71 -17.61
C VAL A 63 0.10 -13.20 -17.31
N GLY A 64 -0.94 -13.81 -17.89
CA GLY A 64 -1.15 -15.25 -17.79
C GLY A 64 -2.58 -15.77 -17.93
N ALA A 65 -3.62 -14.94 -18.01
CA ALA A 65 -5.00 -15.42 -18.19
C ALA A 65 -5.48 -15.35 -19.64
N GLN A 66 -4.63 -15.74 -20.60
CA GLN A 66 -5.09 -16.08 -21.95
C GLN A 66 -4.05 -16.96 -22.65
N LEU A 67 -4.22 -18.29 -22.53
CA LEU A 67 -3.79 -19.24 -23.54
C LEU A 67 -4.94 -20.22 -23.77
N SER A 68 -5.39 -20.23 -25.02
CA SER A 68 -6.51 -20.96 -25.60
C SER A 68 -6.35 -22.48 -25.57
N ASP A 69 -7.43 -23.22 -25.42
CA ASP A 69 -8.20 -23.83 -26.53
C ASP A 69 -9.66 -24.09 -26.11
#